data_AF-A0A935KJK4-F1
#
_entry.id   AF-A0A935KJK4-F1
#
_cell.length_a   1.000
_cell.length_b   1.000
_cell.length_c   1.000
_cell.angle_alpha   90.00
_cell.angle_beta   90.00
_cell.angle_gamma   90.00
#
_symmetry.space_group_name_H-M   'P 1'
#
loop_
_entity.id
_entity.type
_entity.pdbx_description
1 polymer ?
#
loop_
_entity_poly.entity_id
_entity_poly.type
_entity_poly.pdbx_seq_one_letter_code
_entity_poly.pdbx_strand_id
1 'polypeptide(L)'
;MKSIRSSVQFTMSPSPHPFGYNEYLQDWPTWVDSSYVDAVMPQCYRYDITPYNSVVEQQKTHYRNSSVPFYPGVLVKSGSTIQPDALMTQFIQTNRRNGFKGECFFFYEGLKDKLPWFKGQYPYTN
;
A
#
# COMPACT_ATOMS: atom_id res chain seq x y z
N MET A 1 10.51 21.17 5.00
CA MET A 1 11.18 20.22 4.08
C MET A 1 11.24 20.79 2.66
N LYS A 2 10.10 20.97 1.99
CA LYS A 2 10.06 21.45 0.59
C LYS A 2 10.71 22.82 0.36
N SER A 3 10.66 23.72 1.35
CA SER A 3 11.36 25.01 1.32
C SER A 3 12.90 24.91 1.32
N ILE A 4 13.45 23.77 1.75
CA ILE A 4 14.90 23.53 1.81
C ILE A 4 15.34 22.62 0.65
N ARG A 5 14.57 21.56 0.37
CA ARG A 5 14.79 20.63 -0.75
C ARG A 5 13.45 20.22 -1.33
N SER A 6 13.05 20.84 -2.44
CA SER A 6 11.77 20.60 -3.10
C SER A 6 11.64 19.22 -3.73
N SER A 7 12.76 18.59 -4.09
CA SER A 7 12.82 17.26 -4.72
C SER A 7 12.57 16.09 -3.76
N VAL A 8 12.65 16.30 -2.44
CA VAL A 8 12.36 15.24 -1.46
C VAL A 8 10.87 14.97 -1.43
N GLN A 9 10.46 13.70 -1.51
CA GLN A 9 9.07 13.30 -1.39
C GLN A 9 8.66 13.15 0.08
N PHE A 10 7.48 13.66 0.44
CA PHE A 10 6.79 13.47 1.70
C PHE A 10 5.62 12.53 1.47
N THR A 11 5.69 11.34 2.03
CA THR A 11 4.70 10.29 1.79
C THR A 11 4.26 9.67 3.11
N MET A 12 3.04 9.11 3.16
CA MET A 12 2.46 8.60 4.40
C MET A 12 1.83 7.22 4.21
N SER A 13 1.96 6.34 5.21
CA SER A 13 1.35 5.01 5.23
C SER A 13 0.34 4.87 6.39
N PRO A 14 -0.91 5.36 6.21
CA PRO A 14 -1.93 5.36 7.25
C PRO A 14 -2.62 4.01 7.41
N SER A 15 -3.37 3.83 8.50
CA SER A 15 -4.38 2.77 8.60
C SER A 15 -5.53 3.01 7.60
N PRO A 16 -6.22 1.96 7.13
CA PRO A 16 -7.36 2.10 6.23
C PRO A 16 -8.46 3.02 6.80
N HIS A 17 -9.04 3.88 5.97
CA HIS A 17 -10.20 4.70 6.33
C HIS A 17 -11.48 3.83 6.32
N PRO A 18 -12.44 4.02 7.26
CA PRO A 18 -12.50 5.05 8.30
C PRO A 18 -11.79 4.70 9.61
N PHE A 19 -11.26 3.49 9.78
CA PHE A 19 -10.62 3.07 11.03
C PHE A 19 -9.47 4.00 11.45
N GLY A 20 -8.56 4.32 10.53
CA GLY A 20 -7.46 5.25 10.80
C GLY A 20 -7.93 6.64 11.23
N TYR A 21 -9.06 7.10 10.69
CA TYR A 21 -9.65 8.38 11.07
C TYR A 21 -10.21 8.33 12.51
N ASN A 22 -11.06 7.33 12.78
CA ASN A 22 -11.76 7.22 14.05
C ASN A 22 -10.81 6.94 15.23
N GLU A 23 -9.85 6.04 15.05
CA GLU A 23 -9.01 5.56 16.15
C GLU A 23 -7.72 6.37 16.29
N TYR A 24 -7.19 6.92 15.19
CA TYR A 24 -5.85 7.52 15.15
C TYR A 24 -5.81 8.93 14.55
N LEU A 25 -6.97 9.52 14.21
CA LEU A 25 -7.07 10.84 13.57
C LEU A 25 -6.29 10.94 12.24
N GLN A 26 -6.18 9.80 11.53
CA GLN A 26 -5.52 9.70 10.23
C GLN A 26 -6.51 9.95 9.09
N ASP A 27 -6.73 11.23 8.77
CA ASP A 27 -7.59 11.66 7.65
C ASP A 27 -6.85 11.67 6.31
N TRP A 28 -6.39 10.50 5.87
CA TRP A 28 -5.65 10.39 4.62
C TRP A 28 -6.43 10.85 3.38
N PRO A 29 -7.76 10.67 3.27
CA PRO A 29 -8.50 11.22 2.13
C PRO A 29 -8.34 12.74 2.02
N THR A 30 -8.46 13.49 3.12
CA THR A 30 -8.24 14.94 3.11
C THR A 30 -6.80 15.31 2.77
N TRP A 31 -5.80 14.56 3.25
CA TRP A 31 -4.40 14.81 2.92
C TRP A 31 -4.11 14.64 1.42
N VAL A 32 -4.74 13.64 0.79
CA VAL A 32 -4.65 13.38 -0.66
C VAL A 32 -5.39 14.43 -1.46
N ASP A 33 -6.63 14.75 -1.09
CA ASP A 33 -7.46 15.72 -1.81
C ASP A 33 -6.87 17.14 -1.75
N SER A 34 -6.16 17.46 -0.66
CA SER A 34 -5.48 18.74 -0.47
C SER A 34 -4.02 18.76 -0.96
N SER A 35 -3.53 17.66 -1.53
CA SER A 35 -2.14 17.49 -1.98
C SER A 35 -1.09 17.81 -0.89
N TYR A 36 -1.40 17.48 0.37
CA TYR A 36 -0.47 17.64 1.51
C TYR A 36 0.64 16.59 1.51
N VAL A 37 0.43 15.48 0.80
CA VAL A 37 1.39 14.39 0.62
C VAL A 37 1.67 14.18 -0.87
N ASP A 38 2.90 13.76 -1.18
CA ASP A 38 3.30 13.40 -2.55
C ASP A 38 2.83 11.99 -2.94
N ALA A 39 2.51 11.12 -1.97
CA ALA A 39 1.89 9.82 -2.18
C ALA A 39 1.29 9.27 -0.87
N VAL A 40 0.32 8.36 -0.98
CA VAL A 40 -0.30 7.66 0.16
C VAL A 40 -0.17 6.13 0.01
N MET A 41 0.03 5.44 1.13
CA MET A 41 0.17 3.99 1.20
C MET A 41 -0.69 3.35 2.30
N PRO A 42 -2.03 3.34 2.19
CA PRO A 42 -2.88 2.75 3.21
C PRO A 42 -2.55 1.28 3.48
N GLN A 43 -2.46 0.90 4.75
CA GLN A 43 -2.03 -0.41 5.22
C GLN A 43 -3.14 -1.47 5.04
N CYS A 44 -3.34 -1.94 3.81
CA CYS A 44 -4.34 -2.95 3.42
C CYS A 44 -3.94 -4.39 3.85
N TYR A 45 -3.34 -4.54 5.03
CA TYR A 45 -2.79 -5.80 5.51
C TYR A 45 -3.88 -6.82 5.84
N ARG A 46 -3.90 -7.94 5.11
CA ARG A 46 -4.84 -9.04 5.28
C ARG A 46 -4.12 -10.37 5.07
N TYR A 47 -4.74 -11.45 5.53
CA TYR A 47 -4.23 -12.83 5.44
C TYR A 47 -5.01 -13.67 4.42
N ASP A 48 -6.00 -13.08 3.74
CA ASP A 48 -6.85 -13.76 2.76
C ASP A 48 -7.23 -12.81 1.62
N ILE A 49 -7.52 -13.36 0.44
CA ILE A 49 -7.81 -12.58 -0.77
C ILE A 49 -9.14 -11.83 -0.71
N THR A 50 -10.20 -12.44 -0.18
CA THR A 50 -11.53 -11.81 -0.07
C THR A 50 -11.49 -10.52 0.77
N PRO A 51 -11.00 -10.53 2.02
CA PRO A 51 -10.91 -9.31 2.81
C PRO A 51 -9.88 -8.32 2.25
N TYR A 52 -8.84 -8.78 1.54
CA TYR A 52 -7.90 -7.89 0.85
C TYR A 52 -8.60 -7.12 -0.29
N ASN A 53 -9.37 -7.81 -1.14
CA ASN A 53 -10.13 -7.17 -2.20
C ASN A 53 -11.12 -6.15 -1.63
N SER A 54 -11.85 -6.54 -0.58
CA SER A 54 -12.82 -5.65 0.08
C SER A 54 -12.18 -4.38 0.63
N VAL A 55 -11.03 -4.47 1.33
CA VAL A 55 -10.38 -3.27 1.87
C VAL A 55 -9.82 -2.40 0.75
N VAL A 56 -9.23 -2.97 -0.30
CA VAL A 56 -8.69 -2.22 -1.44
C VAL A 56 -9.80 -1.47 -2.19
N GLU A 57 -10.92 -2.13 -2.48
CA GLU A 57 -12.09 -1.50 -3.10
C GLU A 57 -12.67 -0.39 -2.21
N GLN A 58 -12.79 -0.63 -0.90
CA GLN A 58 -13.23 0.38 0.05
C GLN A 58 -12.30 1.60 0.03
N GLN A 59 -10.98 1.41 0.14
CA GLN A 59 -10.03 2.52 0.12
C GLN A 59 -10.09 3.30 -1.20
N LYS A 60 -10.30 2.61 -2.33
CA LYS A 60 -10.47 3.24 -3.63
C LYS A 60 -11.66 4.21 -3.67
N THR A 61 -12.75 3.94 -2.94
CA THR A 61 -13.90 4.86 -2.90
C THR A 61 -13.58 6.22 -2.25
N HIS A 62 -12.54 6.28 -1.42
CA HIS A 62 -12.07 7.50 -0.77
C HIS A 62 -10.96 8.23 -1.56
N TYR A 63 -10.43 7.62 -2.63
CA TYR A 63 -9.34 8.18 -3.44
C TYR A 63 -9.90 9.02 -4.61
N ARG A 64 -10.04 10.33 -4.39
CA ARG A 64 -10.66 11.25 -5.37
C ARG A 64 -9.64 12.02 -6.20
N ASN A 65 -8.53 12.44 -5.59
CA ASN A 65 -7.46 13.14 -6.31
C ASN A 65 -6.44 12.16 -6.92
N SER A 66 -6.61 11.81 -8.19
CA SER A 66 -5.73 10.87 -8.90
C SER A 66 -4.33 11.41 -9.25
N SER A 67 -4.05 12.68 -8.95
CA SER A 67 -2.72 13.30 -9.16
C SER A 67 -1.72 12.91 -8.07
N VAL A 68 -2.19 12.49 -6.88
CA VAL A 68 -1.36 12.01 -5.77
C VAL A 68 -1.37 10.48 -5.78
N PRO A 69 -0.27 9.80 -6.11
CA PRO A 69 -0.24 8.35 -6.18
C PRO A 69 -0.71 7.63 -4.91
N PHE A 70 -1.55 6.62 -5.11
CA PHE A 70 -1.97 5.66 -4.09
C PHE A 70 -1.26 4.32 -4.35
N TYR A 71 -0.57 3.79 -3.34
CA TYR A 71 0.05 2.46 -3.37
C TYR A 71 -0.48 1.59 -2.22
N PRO A 72 -1.34 0.59 -2.46
CA PRO A 72 -1.84 -0.28 -1.39
C PRO A 72 -0.69 -0.97 -0.63
N GLY A 73 -0.77 -0.93 0.70
CA GLY A 73 0.15 -1.64 1.57
C GLY A 73 -0.16 -3.14 1.59
N VAL A 74 0.80 -3.96 1.20
CA VAL A 74 0.73 -5.42 1.16
C VAL A 74 1.55 -6.01 2.31
N LEU A 75 0.91 -6.84 3.13
CA LEU A 75 1.61 -7.57 4.18
C LEU A 75 2.41 -8.72 3.56
N VAL A 76 3.69 -8.84 3.88
CA VAL A 76 4.60 -9.95 3.57
C VAL A 76 4.79 -10.83 4.79
N LYS A 77 5.02 -10.21 5.96
CA LYS A 77 5.35 -10.90 7.21
C LYS A 77 4.86 -10.12 8.43
N SER A 78 4.33 -10.84 9.41
CA SER A 78 3.98 -10.33 10.75
C SER A 78 4.27 -11.40 11.80
N GLY A 79 5.17 -11.12 12.74
CA GLY A 79 5.69 -12.12 13.67
C GLY A 79 6.33 -13.30 12.92
N SER A 80 5.93 -14.53 13.24
CA SER A 80 6.36 -15.75 12.54
C SER A 80 5.56 -16.05 11.27
N THR A 81 4.47 -15.33 11.02
CA THR A 81 3.59 -15.58 9.87
C THR A 81 4.12 -14.88 8.63
N ILE A 82 4.35 -15.65 7.59
CA ILE A 82 4.78 -15.20 6.27
C ILE A 82 3.69 -15.49 5.23
N GLN A 83 3.40 -14.54 4.35
CA GLN A 83 2.35 -14.74 3.35
C GLN A 83 2.76 -15.79 2.31
N PRO A 84 1.87 -16.67 1.85
CA PRO A 84 2.13 -17.56 0.73
C PRO A 84 2.33 -16.79 -0.59
N ASP A 85 3.20 -17.29 -1.47
CA ASP A 85 3.50 -16.68 -2.78
C ASP A 85 2.25 -16.53 -3.66
N ALA A 86 1.39 -17.56 -3.64
CA ALA A 86 0.13 -17.55 -4.38
C ALA A 86 -0.78 -16.41 -3.89
N LEU A 87 -0.87 -16.18 -2.58
CA LEU A 87 -1.68 -15.13 -2.00
C LEU A 87 -1.12 -13.74 -2.32
N MET A 88 0.20 -13.55 -2.21
CA MET A 88 0.84 -12.29 -2.60
C MET A 88 0.61 -11.98 -4.10
N THR A 89 0.63 -13.01 -4.94
CA THR A 89 0.32 -12.88 -6.38
C THR A 89 -1.12 -12.41 -6.58
N GLN A 90 -2.07 -12.97 -5.84
CA GLN A 90 -3.47 -12.55 -5.87
C GLN A 90 -3.66 -11.10 -5.38
N PHE A 91 -2.91 -10.66 -4.36
CA PHE A 91 -2.92 -9.27 -3.90
C PHE A 91 -2.47 -8.29 -4.98
N ILE A 92 -1.33 -8.55 -5.63
CA ILE A 92 -0.84 -7.70 -6.73
C ILE A 92 -1.83 -7.69 -7.89
N GLN A 93 -2.35 -8.86 -8.30
CA GLN A 93 -3.36 -8.93 -9.37
C GLN A 93 -4.61 -8.13 -9.01
N THR A 94 -5.01 -8.13 -7.74
CA THR A 94 -6.13 -7.32 -7.24
C THR A 94 -5.84 -5.83 -7.31
N ASN A 95 -4.63 -5.40 -6.93
CA ASN A 95 -4.21 -4.00 -7.07
C ASN A 95 -4.26 -3.55 -8.54
N ARG A 96 -3.67 -4.35 -9.45
CA ARG A 96 -3.63 -4.06 -10.89
C ARG A 96 -5.04 -4.00 -11.50
N ARG A 97 -5.91 -4.96 -11.17
CA ARG A 97 -7.33 -4.95 -11.62
C ARG A 97 -8.08 -3.71 -11.14
N ASN A 98 -7.76 -3.23 -9.94
CA ASN A 98 -8.32 -2.01 -9.40
C ASN A 98 -7.65 -0.72 -9.93
N GLY A 99 -6.68 -0.83 -10.85
CA GLY A 99 -6.05 0.32 -11.50
C GLY A 99 -4.93 0.97 -10.70
N PHE A 100 -4.47 0.37 -9.60
CA PHE A 100 -3.32 0.85 -8.87
C PHE A 100 -2.03 0.59 -9.66
N LYS A 101 -1.10 1.55 -9.63
CA LYS A 101 0.14 1.53 -10.41
C LYS A 101 1.35 0.98 -9.65
N GLY A 102 1.13 0.46 -8.45
CA GLY A 102 2.16 -0.15 -7.61
C GLY A 102 1.63 -0.45 -6.22
N GLU A 103 2.50 -1.00 -5.37
CA GLU A 103 2.22 -1.37 -3.99
C GLU A 103 3.44 -1.16 -3.08
N CYS A 104 3.19 -1.08 -1.78
CA CYS A 104 4.24 -1.03 -0.75
C CYS A 104 4.22 -2.32 0.07
N PHE A 105 5.37 -2.97 0.25
CA PHE A 105 5.46 -4.25 0.96
C PHE A 105 5.94 -4.08 2.41
N PHE A 106 5.25 -4.72 3.34
CA PHE A 106 5.62 -4.72 4.75
C PHE A 106 5.51 -6.12 5.35
N PHE A 107 6.49 -6.75 5.97
CA PHE A 107 7.71 -6.16 6.51
C PHE A 107 8.97 -6.66 5.77
N TYR A 108 10.04 -5.86 5.77
CA TYR A 108 11.28 -6.15 5.03
C TYR A 108 11.91 -7.49 5.44
N GLU A 109 11.68 -7.97 6.65
CA GLU A 109 12.22 -9.26 7.10
C GLU A 109 11.72 -10.45 6.27
N GLY A 110 10.54 -10.34 5.66
CA GLY A 110 10.03 -11.37 4.76
C GLY A 110 10.70 -11.35 3.38
N LEU A 111 11.49 -10.32 3.05
CA LEU A 111 12.11 -10.17 1.74
C LEU A 111 13.06 -11.32 1.42
N LYS A 112 13.91 -11.72 2.37
CA LYS A 112 14.88 -12.82 2.17
C LYS A 112 14.18 -14.14 1.86
N ASP A 113 13.06 -14.40 2.54
CA ASP A 113 12.27 -15.62 2.42
C ASP A 113 11.44 -15.63 1.11
N LYS A 114 11.23 -14.45 0.51
CA LYS A 114 10.45 -14.23 -0.72
C LYS A 114 11.26 -13.76 -1.91
N LEU A 115 12.59 -13.76 -1.83
CA LEU A 115 13.43 -13.19 -2.87
C LEU A 115 13.20 -13.81 -4.26
N PRO A 116 13.04 -15.15 -4.42
CA PRO A 116 12.72 -15.74 -5.71
C PRO A 116 11.38 -15.26 -6.28
N TRP A 117 10.37 -15.10 -5.42
CA TRP A 117 9.06 -14.61 -5.82
C TRP A 117 9.10 -13.15 -6.28
N PHE A 118 9.79 -12.27 -5.53
CA PHE A 118 9.95 -10.87 -5.91
C PHE A 118 10.68 -10.73 -7.25
N LYS A 119 11.76 -11.49 -7.47
CA LYS A 119 12.48 -11.51 -8.75
C LYS A 119 11.60 -11.98 -9.91
N GLY A 120 10.70 -12.94 -9.67
CA GLY A 120 9.73 -13.42 -10.65
C GLY A 120 8.65 -12.39 -11.00
N GLN A 121 8.20 -11.61 -10.01
CA GLN A 121 7.14 -10.60 -10.22
C GLN A 121 7.65 -9.24 -10.70
N TYR A 122 8.88 -8.88 -10.34
CA TYR A 122 9.51 -7.58 -10.65
C TYR A 122 10.89 -7.80 -11.26
N PRO A 123 10.98 -8.24 -12.53
CA PRO A 123 12.24 -8.68 -13.15
C PRO A 123 13.26 -7.55 -13.39
N TYR A 124 12.91 -6.29 -13.09
CA TYR A 124 13.76 -5.12 -13.30
C TYR A 124 14.29 -4.48 -12.00
N THR A 125 14.13 -5.15 -10.85
CA THR A 125 14.78 -4.70 -9.61
C THR A 125 16.21 -5.24 -9.56
N ASN A 126 17.15 -4.48 -10.12
CA ASN A 126 18.59 -4.66 -9.90
C ASN A 126 19.03 -3.90 -8.65
#